data_AF-A0A1G3Z8Y9-F1
#
_entry.id   AF-A0A1G3Z8Y9-F1
#
_cell.length_a   1.000
_cell.length_b   1.000
_cell.length_c   1.000
_cell.angle_alpha   90.00
_cell.angle_beta   90.00
_cell.angle_gamma   90.00
#
_symmetry.space_group_name_H-M   'P 1'
#
loop_
_entity.id
_entity.type
_entity.pdbx_description
1 polymer ?
#
loop_
_entity_poly.entity_id
_entity_poly.type
_entity_poly.pdbx_seq_one_letter_code
_entity_poly.pdbx_strand_id
1 'polypeptide(L)'
;MQKTEFSKELTSLSFPIAEGITNLEYQGNEIESRDQYRERKEVEVSVFLQNMEQNYAQGKNLFIKNNPNVADFFSKIDKSMTTKGEIDPLLLTEQVYQELLSTGEKCFAEKQFESLQIMMQTLILLFPKYLQSYIILANAICVEKGHSVAAEVYEKLIEHIEDPLLYSCAASCFVECDSESQKTKGINLFKKVITMITGNPEKYADYQYLQPEIESFIKNLSA
;
A
#
# COMPACT_ATOMS: atom_id res chain seq x y z
N MET A 1 -10.71 -23.93 -6.80
CA MET A 1 -9.79 -24.03 -7.96
C MET A 1 -9.80 -22.74 -8.79
N GLN A 2 -9.85 -21.56 -8.14
CA GLN A 2 -9.91 -20.21 -8.77
C GLN A 2 -8.76 -19.28 -8.29
N LYS A 3 -7.88 -19.75 -7.40
CA LYS A 3 -6.81 -18.94 -6.80
C LYS A 3 -5.63 -18.65 -7.76
N THR A 4 -5.46 -19.48 -8.80
CA THR A 4 -4.33 -19.41 -9.74
C THR A 4 -4.48 -18.36 -10.85
N GLU A 5 -5.69 -17.86 -11.10
CA GLU A 5 -5.90 -16.71 -12.00
C GLU A 5 -5.71 -15.37 -11.27
N PHE A 6 -6.00 -15.32 -9.96
CA PHE A 6 -5.91 -14.09 -9.16
C PHE A 6 -4.46 -13.66 -8.88
N SER A 7 -3.51 -14.60 -8.74
CA SER A 7 -2.08 -14.25 -8.64
C SER A 7 -1.52 -13.71 -9.96
N LYS A 8 -2.10 -14.08 -11.10
CA LYS A 8 -1.75 -13.54 -12.42
C LYS A 8 -2.23 -12.09 -12.60
N GLU A 9 -3.36 -11.73 -12.00
CA GLU A 9 -3.86 -10.34 -12.01
C GLU A 9 -3.03 -9.42 -11.12
N LEU A 10 -2.50 -9.90 -9.98
CA LEU A 10 -1.52 -9.15 -9.17
C LEU A 10 -0.19 -8.95 -9.89
N THR A 11 0.28 -9.92 -10.68
CA THR A 11 1.38 -9.70 -11.64
C THR A 11 0.97 -8.86 -12.85
N SER A 12 -0.32 -8.64 -13.12
CA SER A 12 -0.77 -7.71 -14.18
C SER A 12 -0.94 -6.27 -13.68
N LEU A 13 -1.05 -6.09 -12.36
CA LEU A 13 -0.87 -4.83 -11.64
C LEU A 13 0.61 -4.56 -11.31
N SER A 14 1.51 -5.52 -11.60
CA SER A 14 2.91 -5.18 -11.78
C SER A 14 2.98 -4.26 -12.98
N PHE A 15 3.48 -3.04 -12.72
CA PHE A 15 3.45 -1.95 -13.67
C PHE A 15 3.90 -2.43 -15.06
N PRO A 16 3.18 -2.08 -16.15
CA PRO A 16 3.88 -1.98 -17.42
C PRO A 16 5.04 -1.02 -17.17
N ILE A 17 6.25 -1.51 -17.42
CA ILE A 17 7.50 -0.74 -17.45
C ILE A 17 7.22 0.46 -18.36
N ALA A 18 6.82 1.58 -17.76
CA ALA A 18 6.40 2.75 -18.49
C ALA A 18 7.67 3.50 -18.89
N GLU A 19 8.18 3.16 -20.07
CA GLU A 19 9.08 4.02 -20.81
C GLU A 19 8.46 5.43 -20.90
N GLY A 20 9.19 6.42 -20.39
CA GLY A 20 9.04 7.81 -20.80
C GLY A 20 8.11 8.65 -19.92
N ILE A 21 8.68 9.24 -18.85
CA ILE A 21 8.36 10.63 -18.47
C ILE A 21 9.68 11.33 -18.12
N THR A 22 10.45 11.68 -19.15
CA THR A 22 11.45 12.74 -19.06
C THR A 22 10.75 14.08 -19.28
N ASN A 23 11.04 15.05 -18.40
CA ASN A 23 10.76 16.49 -18.49
C ASN A 23 9.37 16.95 -18.00
N LEU A 24 9.34 17.42 -16.76
CA LEU A 24 8.53 18.60 -16.38
C LEU A 24 9.44 19.61 -15.68
N GLU A 25 9.60 20.77 -16.33
CA GLU A 25 10.37 21.91 -15.87
C GLU A 25 9.72 22.55 -14.63
N TYR A 26 10.52 22.74 -13.58
CA TYR A 26 10.14 23.39 -12.33
C TYR A 26 10.31 24.92 -12.47
N GLN A 27 9.24 25.70 -12.39
CA GLN A 27 9.28 27.16 -12.21
C GLN A 27 8.92 27.51 -10.75
N GLY A 28 9.69 28.43 -10.16
CA GLY A 28 9.84 28.67 -8.70
C GLY A 28 8.62 29.25 -7.97
N ASN A 29 8.68 29.64 -6.70
CA ASN A 29 9.78 30.03 -5.82
C ASN A 29 9.37 29.80 -4.36
N GLU A 30 10.12 28.96 -3.65
CA GLU A 30 10.52 29.01 -2.23
C GLU A 30 11.27 27.68 -2.03
N ILE A 31 12.60 27.74 -1.96
CA ILE A 31 13.40 26.53 -1.75
C ILE A 31 13.22 26.15 -0.29
N GLU A 32 12.15 25.41 -0.01
CA GLU A 32 12.04 24.64 1.21
C GLU A 32 13.32 23.79 1.34
N SER A 33 14.00 23.90 2.48
CA SER A 33 15.19 23.08 2.70
C SER A 33 14.77 21.61 2.68
N ARG A 34 15.65 20.74 2.17
CA ARG A 34 15.40 19.29 2.12
C ARG A 34 14.99 18.72 3.49
N ASP A 35 15.52 19.29 4.57
CA ASP A 35 15.21 18.91 5.94
C ASP A 35 13.83 19.43 6.39
N GLN A 36 13.40 20.63 5.98
CA GLN A 36 12.04 21.13 6.22
C GLN A 36 10.99 20.34 5.42
N TYR A 37 11.29 19.99 4.16
CA TYR A 37 10.45 19.11 3.35
C TYR A 37 10.31 17.75 4.02
N ARG A 38 11.43 17.18 4.49
CA ARG A 38 11.47 15.89 5.17
C ARG A 38 10.77 15.91 6.52
N GLU A 39 10.99 16.92 7.38
CA GLU A 39 10.30 17.04 8.67
C GLU A 39 8.79 17.23 8.48
N ARG A 40 8.37 18.06 7.51
CA ARG A 40 6.94 18.24 7.20
C ARG A 40 6.31 16.97 6.63
N LYS A 41 7.05 16.17 5.83
CA LYS A 41 6.59 14.90 5.25
C LYS A 41 6.62 13.72 6.23
N GLU A 42 7.64 13.64 7.09
CA GLU A 42 7.71 12.69 8.21
C GLU A 42 6.57 12.95 9.20
N VAL A 43 6.23 14.22 9.46
CA VAL A 43 5.03 14.60 10.24
C VAL A 43 3.75 14.19 9.50
N GLU A 44 3.62 14.42 8.19
CA GLU A 44 2.44 13.98 7.41
C GLU A 44 2.21 12.46 7.50
N VAL A 45 3.24 11.62 7.32
CA VAL A 45 3.07 10.15 7.35
C VAL A 45 2.80 9.61 8.77
N SER A 46 3.38 10.25 9.80
CA SER A 46 3.13 9.87 11.21
C SER A 46 1.72 10.22 11.65
N VAL A 47 1.26 11.42 11.27
CA VAL A 47 -0.12 11.90 11.48
C VAL A 47 -1.10 11.07 10.65
N PHE A 48 -0.70 10.61 9.45
CA PHE A 48 -1.49 9.76 8.57
C PHE A 48 -1.84 8.39 9.20
N LEU A 49 -0.89 7.76 9.91
CA LEU A 49 -1.16 6.53 10.65
C LEU A 49 -1.87 6.78 12.00
N GLN A 50 -1.69 7.95 12.61
CA GLN A 50 -2.30 8.30 13.90
C GLN A 50 -3.76 8.79 13.78
N ASN A 51 -4.22 9.20 12.59
CA ASN A 51 -5.57 9.73 12.37
C ASN A 51 -6.60 8.70 11.85
N MET A 52 -6.27 7.41 11.81
CA MET A 52 -7.16 6.37 11.24
C MET A 52 -8.54 6.35 11.94
N GLU A 53 -8.59 6.53 13.26
CA GLU A 53 -9.86 6.62 14.01
C GLU A 53 -10.65 7.89 13.69
N GLN A 54 -9.96 9.03 13.51
CA GLN A 54 -10.58 10.30 13.13
C GLN A 54 -11.15 10.25 11.71
N ASN A 55 -10.51 9.47 10.84
CA ASN A 55 -10.89 9.32 9.44
C ASN A 55 -11.96 8.26 9.20
N TYR A 56 -12.28 7.41 10.18
CA TYR A 56 -13.32 6.38 10.03
C TYR A 56 -14.67 6.95 9.57
N ALA A 57 -15.12 8.06 10.16
CA ALA A 57 -16.40 8.67 9.78
C ALA A 57 -16.41 9.16 8.32
N GLN A 58 -15.29 9.74 7.87
CA GLN A 58 -15.14 10.20 6.49
C GLN A 58 -15.03 9.01 5.52
N GLY A 59 -14.20 8.02 5.83
CA GLY A 59 -14.03 6.82 5.00
C GLY A 59 -15.30 6.01 4.87
N LYS A 60 -16.06 5.84 5.96
CA LYS A 60 -17.43 5.28 5.92
C LYS A 60 -18.29 6.00 4.88
N ASN A 61 -18.36 7.34 4.96
CA ASN A 61 -19.20 8.12 4.05
C ASN A 61 -18.73 7.99 2.59
N LEU A 62 -17.41 7.93 2.36
CA LEU A 62 -16.84 7.70 1.03
C LEU A 62 -17.19 6.30 0.50
N PHE A 63 -17.11 5.26 1.32
CA PHE A 63 -17.52 3.91 0.92
C PHE A 63 -19.01 3.87 0.58
N ILE A 64 -19.88 4.42 1.42
CA ILE A 64 -21.32 4.46 1.17
C ILE A 64 -21.66 5.24 -0.10
N LYS A 65 -20.97 6.37 -0.34
CA LYS A 65 -21.16 7.18 -1.55
C LYS A 65 -20.79 6.41 -2.81
N ASN A 66 -19.69 5.65 -2.79
CA ASN A 66 -19.17 4.93 -3.96
C ASN A 66 -19.79 3.54 -4.13
N ASN A 67 -20.30 2.94 -3.06
CA ASN A 67 -21.03 1.67 -3.06
C ASN A 67 -22.13 1.70 -1.98
N PRO A 68 -23.36 2.14 -2.30
CA PRO A 68 -24.45 2.22 -1.32
C PRO A 68 -24.84 0.91 -0.63
N ASN A 69 -24.48 -0.25 -1.21
CA ASN A 69 -24.81 -1.56 -0.63
C ASN A 69 -24.08 -1.81 0.71
N VAL A 70 -22.96 -1.15 0.96
CA VAL A 70 -22.19 -1.29 2.21
C VAL A 70 -22.76 -0.46 3.37
N ALA A 71 -23.83 0.32 3.14
CA ALA A 71 -24.42 1.17 4.18
C ALA A 71 -24.94 0.38 5.38
N ASP A 72 -25.57 -0.78 5.15
CA ASP A 72 -26.04 -1.66 6.23
C ASP A 72 -24.87 -2.24 7.05
N PHE A 73 -23.76 -2.59 6.39
CA PHE A 73 -22.54 -3.03 7.08
C PHE A 73 -22.03 -1.95 8.04
N PHE A 74 -21.83 -0.72 7.57
CA PHE A 74 -21.35 0.36 8.43
C PHE A 74 -22.33 0.73 9.54
N SER A 75 -23.65 0.66 9.28
CA SER A 75 -24.66 0.84 10.33
C SER A 75 -24.53 -0.21 11.45
N LYS A 76 -24.25 -1.46 11.09
CA LYS A 76 -23.99 -2.55 12.07
C LYS A 76 -22.69 -2.33 12.84
N ILE A 77 -21.63 -1.86 12.19
CA ILE A 77 -20.37 -1.50 12.86
C ILE A 77 -20.61 -0.39 13.89
N ASP A 78 -21.26 0.71 13.50
CA ASP A 78 -21.59 1.83 14.39
C ASP A 78 -22.46 1.37 15.58
N LYS A 79 -23.45 0.51 15.33
CA LYS A 79 -24.29 -0.08 16.38
C LYS A 79 -23.47 -0.95 17.33
N SER A 80 -22.53 -1.75 16.83
CA SER A 80 -21.67 -2.59 17.67
C SER A 80 -20.80 -1.73 18.59
N MET A 81 -20.11 -0.72 18.03
CA MET A 81 -19.24 0.17 18.81
C MET A 81 -20.03 0.92 19.89
N THR A 82 -21.23 1.40 19.58
CA THR A 82 -22.08 2.12 20.55
C THR A 82 -22.69 1.23 21.62
N THR A 83 -23.04 -0.02 21.31
CA THR A 83 -23.72 -0.93 22.25
C THR A 83 -22.78 -1.81 23.06
N LYS A 84 -21.65 -2.23 22.47
CA LYS A 84 -20.67 -3.13 23.07
C LYS A 84 -19.37 -2.43 23.46
N GLY A 85 -19.12 -1.23 22.94
CA GLY A 85 -17.83 -0.54 23.08
C GLY A 85 -16.75 -1.06 22.13
N GLU A 86 -17.09 -2.02 21.26
CA GLU A 86 -16.15 -2.67 20.33
C GLU A 86 -16.85 -3.13 19.05
N ILE A 87 -16.06 -3.41 18.01
CA ILE A 87 -16.57 -3.94 16.74
C ILE A 87 -16.81 -5.44 16.86
N ASP A 88 -18.00 -5.90 16.48
CA ASP A 88 -18.33 -7.32 16.44
C ASP A 88 -17.48 -8.03 15.36
N PRO A 89 -16.57 -8.95 15.74
CA PRO A 89 -15.68 -9.60 14.79
C PRO A 89 -16.42 -10.40 13.70
N LEU A 90 -17.67 -10.81 13.96
CA LEU A 90 -18.49 -11.53 12.97
C LEU A 90 -18.90 -10.65 11.79
N LEU A 91 -18.84 -9.33 11.92
CA LEU A 91 -19.07 -8.39 10.82
C LEU A 91 -17.85 -8.29 9.89
N LEU A 92 -16.65 -8.62 10.40
CA LEU A 92 -15.37 -8.45 9.71
C LEU A 92 -14.99 -9.70 8.90
N THR A 93 -15.81 -9.99 7.88
CA THR A 93 -15.60 -11.14 7.00
C THR A 93 -14.71 -10.80 5.79
N GLU A 94 -14.08 -11.82 5.20
CA GLU A 94 -13.29 -11.66 3.98
C GLU A 94 -14.13 -11.14 2.81
N GLN A 95 -15.39 -11.56 2.69
CA GLN A 95 -16.28 -11.08 1.64
C GLN A 95 -16.50 -9.57 1.74
N VAL A 96 -16.74 -9.05 2.95
CA VAL A 96 -16.89 -7.61 3.19
C VAL A 96 -15.59 -6.88 2.88
N TYR A 97 -14.44 -7.44 3.28
CA TYR A 97 -13.14 -6.88 2.93
C TYR A 97 -12.98 -6.72 1.42
N GLN A 98 -13.26 -7.77 0.64
CA GLN A 98 -13.14 -7.73 -0.82
C GLN A 98 -14.11 -6.74 -1.47
N GLU A 99 -15.33 -6.63 -0.97
CA GLU A 99 -16.31 -5.65 -1.47
C GLU A 99 -15.82 -4.20 -1.24
N LEU A 100 -15.34 -3.89 -0.04
CA LEU A 100 -14.77 -2.58 0.27
C LEU A 100 -13.48 -2.33 -0.52
N LEU A 101 -12.58 -3.31 -0.61
CA LEU A 101 -11.34 -3.22 -1.38
C LEU A 101 -11.62 -2.85 -2.84
N SER A 102 -12.54 -3.57 -3.51
CA SER A 102 -12.92 -3.30 -4.91
C SER A 102 -13.49 -1.90 -5.12
N THR A 103 -14.22 -1.36 -4.12
CA THR A 103 -14.71 0.02 -4.15
C THR A 103 -13.53 1.01 -4.12
N GLY A 104 -12.51 0.73 -3.30
CA GLY A 104 -11.28 1.49 -3.25
C GLY A 104 -10.47 1.40 -4.55
N GLU A 105 -10.29 0.21 -5.10
CA GLU A 105 -9.58 0.00 -6.37
C GLU A 105 -10.22 0.78 -7.53
N LYS A 106 -11.55 0.89 -7.55
CA LYS A 106 -12.26 1.77 -8.48
C LYS A 106 -11.85 3.24 -8.30
N CYS A 107 -11.78 3.74 -7.07
CA CYS A 107 -11.28 5.10 -6.80
C CYS A 107 -9.82 5.27 -7.25
N PHE A 108 -8.96 4.25 -7.11
CA PHE A 108 -7.60 4.26 -7.65
C PHE A 108 -7.61 4.41 -9.17
N ALA A 109 -8.40 3.59 -9.87
CA ALA A 109 -8.52 3.65 -11.33
C ALA A 109 -9.06 5.00 -11.83
N GLU A 110 -9.97 5.61 -11.06
CA GLU A 110 -10.52 6.95 -11.33
C GLU A 110 -9.61 8.10 -10.85
N LYS A 111 -8.41 7.79 -10.32
CA LYS A 111 -7.42 8.76 -9.82
C LYS A 111 -7.94 9.65 -8.69
N GLN A 112 -8.90 9.17 -7.90
CA GLN A 112 -9.44 9.85 -6.72
C GLN A 112 -8.57 9.58 -5.48
N PHE A 113 -7.29 10.01 -5.53
CA PHE A 113 -6.28 9.58 -4.57
C PHE A 113 -6.54 10.03 -3.13
N GLU A 114 -7.09 11.23 -2.91
CA GLU A 114 -7.45 11.69 -1.57
C GLU A 114 -8.53 10.81 -0.93
N SER A 115 -9.63 10.56 -1.66
CA SER A 115 -10.70 9.66 -1.22
C SER A 115 -10.17 8.25 -0.96
N LEU A 116 -9.32 7.76 -1.86
CA LEU A 116 -8.72 6.44 -1.75
C LEU A 116 -7.88 6.30 -0.49
N GLN A 117 -7.04 7.29 -0.17
CA GLN A 117 -6.18 7.25 1.02
C GLN A 117 -7.03 7.09 2.30
N ILE A 118 -8.11 7.87 2.43
CA ILE A 118 -9.04 7.80 3.56
C ILE A 118 -9.76 6.43 3.61
N MET A 119 -10.18 5.91 2.44
CA MET A 119 -10.82 4.61 2.33
C MET A 119 -9.87 3.46 2.71
N MET A 120 -8.61 3.50 2.27
CA MET A 120 -7.61 2.48 2.62
C MET A 120 -7.25 2.52 4.10
N GLN A 121 -7.11 3.70 4.71
CA GLN A 121 -6.94 3.83 6.16
C GLN A 121 -8.12 3.21 6.93
N THR A 122 -9.35 3.42 6.47
CA THR A 122 -10.54 2.82 7.07
C THR A 122 -10.53 1.29 6.93
N LEU A 123 -10.10 0.77 5.78
CA LEU A 123 -9.90 -0.67 5.60
C LEU A 123 -8.81 -1.22 6.53
N ILE A 124 -7.69 -0.52 6.68
CA ILE A 124 -6.60 -0.91 7.59
C ILE A 124 -7.11 -0.97 9.04
N LEU A 125 -7.92 0.01 9.47
CA LEU A 125 -8.52 0.03 10.80
C LEU A 125 -9.45 -1.18 11.04
N LEU A 126 -10.31 -1.49 10.06
CA LEU A 126 -11.30 -2.56 10.17
C LEU A 126 -10.71 -3.97 9.92
N PHE A 127 -9.67 -4.05 9.09
CA PHE A 127 -9.12 -5.29 8.53
C PHE A 127 -7.58 -5.28 8.56
N PRO A 128 -6.92 -5.06 9.72
CA PRO A 128 -5.47 -4.82 9.80
C PRO A 128 -4.60 -6.01 9.37
N LYS A 129 -5.18 -7.21 9.29
CA LYS A 129 -4.47 -8.42 8.84
C LYS A 129 -4.26 -8.48 7.32
N TYR A 130 -5.01 -7.69 6.54
CA TYR A 130 -4.96 -7.78 5.09
C TYR A 130 -3.96 -6.78 4.53
N LEU A 131 -2.88 -7.32 3.95
CA LEU A 131 -1.76 -6.53 3.47
C LEU A 131 -2.11 -5.61 2.28
N GLN A 132 -3.06 -6.03 1.44
CA GLN A 132 -3.36 -5.36 0.16
C GLN A 132 -3.75 -3.88 0.34
N SER A 133 -4.48 -3.53 1.41
CA SER A 133 -4.88 -2.15 1.67
C SER A 133 -3.69 -1.24 2.00
N TYR A 134 -2.65 -1.78 2.65
CA TYR A 134 -1.40 -1.05 2.90
C TYR A 134 -0.62 -0.82 1.61
N ILE A 135 -0.55 -1.83 0.73
CA ILE A 135 0.15 -1.73 -0.56
C ILE A 135 -0.55 -0.73 -1.49
N ILE A 136 -1.88 -0.81 -1.63
CA ILE A 136 -2.65 0.13 -2.47
C ILE A 136 -2.47 1.56 -1.98
N LEU A 137 -2.50 1.76 -0.66
CA LEU A 137 -2.27 3.05 -0.05
C LEU A 137 -0.88 3.63 -0.40
N ALA A 138 0.18 2.84 -0.19
CA ALA A 138 1.54 3.27 -0.50
C ALA A 138 1.72 3.55 -2.01
N ASN A 139 1.09 2.75 -2.87
CA ASN A 139 1.08 2.97 -4.32
C ASN A 139 0.31 4.24 -4.72
N ALA A 140 -0.82 4.55 -4.07
CA ALA A 140 -1.55 5.79 -4.31
C ALA A 140 -0.69 7.01 -3.96
N ILE A 141 0.04 6.94 -2.84
CA ILE A 141 1.01 7.97 -2.44
C ILE A 141 2.15 8.07 -3.47
N CYS A 142 2.62 6.94 -4.00
CA CYS A 142 3.64 6.92 -5.04
C CYS A 142 3.19 7.66 -6.31
N VAL A 143 1.96 7.42 -6.75
CA VAL A 143 1.40 8.08 -7.94
C VAL A 143 1.17 9.58 -7.70
N GLU A 144 0.71 9.96 -6.51
CA GLU A 144 0.37 11.35 -6.19
C GLU A 144 1.61 12.21 -5.84
N LYS A 145 2.54 11.64 -5.07
CA LYS A 145 3.66 12.36 -4.43
C LYS A 145 5.04 11.87 -4.86
N GLY A 146 5.13 10.78 -5.63
CA GLY A 146 6.38 10.21 -6.13
C GLY A 146 7.02 9.14 -5.24
N HIS A 147 8.02 8.45 -5.79
CA HIS A 147 8.70 7.31 -5.16
C HIS A 147 9.37 7.66 -3.83
N SER A 148 9.96 8.84 -3.68
CA SER A 148 10.64 9.22 -2.44
C SER A 148 9.68 9.26 -1.24
N VAL A 149 8.47 9.78 -1.42
CA VAL A 149 7.48 9.88 -0.34
C VAL A 149 6.85 8.50 -0.06
N ALA A 150 6.57 7.73 -1.11
CA ALA A 150 6.08 6.36 -0.93
C ALA A 150 7.11 5.45 -0.26
N ALA A 151 8.40 5.65 -0.51
CA ALA A 151 9.48 4.91 0.12
C ALA A 151 9.51 5.12 1.65
N GLU A 152 9.25 6.34 2.14
CA GLU A 152 9.12 6.63 3.58
C GLU A 152 7.92 5.90 4.20
N VAL A 153 6.80 5.79 3.47
CA VAL A 153 5.63 5.03 3.92
C VAL A 153 5.96 3.54 3.98
N TYR A 154 6.56 2.99 2.92
CA TYR A 154 6.98 1.60 2.86
C TYR A 154 7.97 1.25 3.98
N GLU A 155 8.91 2.14 4.29
CA GLU A 155 9.86 1.98 5.40
C GLU A 155 9.15 1.78 6.73
N LYS A 156 8.18 2.64 7.06
CA LYS A 156 7.37 2.49 8.29
C LYS A 156 6.52 1.21 8.29
N LEU A 157 6.00 0.79 7.13
CA LEU A 157 5.21 -0.44 7.04
C LEU A 157 6.05 -1.68 7.31
N ILE A 158 7.25 -1.78 6.72
CA ILE A 158 8.12 -2.96 6.85
C ILE A 158 8.79 -3.08 8.23
N GLU A 159 8.82 -2.01 9.03
CA GLU A 159 9.22 -2.03 10.44
C GLU A 159 8.24 -2.83 11.32
N HIS A 160 6.97 -2.89 10.91
CA HIS A 160 5.90 -3.51 11.70
C HIS A 160 5.31 -4.77 11.06
N ILE A 161 5.45 -4.93 9.74
CA ILE A 161 4.85 -6.04 8.99
C ILE A 161 5.94 -6.81 8.25
N GLU A 162 6.18 -8.04 8.67
CA GLU A 162 7.14 -8.94 8.04
C GLU A 162 6.48 -9.85 7.00
N ASP A 163 6.38 -9.36 5.76
CA ASP A 163 5.76 -10.09 4.64
C ASP A 163 6.59 -9.98 3.34
N PRO A 164 6.90 -11.10 2.65
CA PRO A 164 7.69 -11.08 1.42
C PRO A 164 7.15 -10.16 0.32
N LEU A 165 5.82 -10.08 0.16
CA LEU A 165 5.19 -9.26 -0.86
C LEU A 165 5.35 -7.78 -0.52
N LEU A 166 5.14 -7.39 0.74
CA LEU A 166 5.33 -6.00 1.17
C LEU A 166 6.78 -5.54 0.96
N TYR A 167 7.74 -6.39 1.34
CA TYR A 167 9.15 -6.12 1.15
C TYR A 167 9.52 -6.01 -0.33
N SER A 168 8.91 -6.82 -1.20
CA SER A 168 9.10 -6.74 -2.65
C SER A 168 8.54 -5.43 -3.22
N CYS A 169 7.34 -5.01 -2.82
CA CYS A 169 6.76 -3.73 -3.24
C CYS A 169 7.60 -2.54 -2.76
N ALA A 170 8.04 -2.56 -1.50
CA ALA A 170 8.96 -1.56 -0.96
C ALA A 170 10.25 -1.51 -1.78
N ALA A 171 10.87 -2.68 -2.03
CA ALA A 171 12.11 -2.79 -2.79
C ALA A 171 12.00 -2.18 -4.19
N SER A 172 10.93 -2.47 -4.93
CA SER A 172 10.64 -1.83 -6.22
C SER A 172 10.57 -0.31 -6.08
N CYS A 173 9.82 0.21 -5.12
CA CYS A 173 9.70 1.64 -4.88
C CYS A 173 11.05 2.31 -4.57
N PHE A 174 11.91 1.65 -3.80
CA PHE A 174 13.25 2.14 -3.47
C PHE A 174 14.21 2.16 -4.67
N VAL A 175 14.11 1.18 -5.57
CA VAL A 175 14.95 1.11 -6.78
C VAL A 175 14.62 2.23 -7.77
N GLU A 176 13.36 2.63 -7.86
CA GLU A 176 12.87 3.71 -8.72
C GLU A 176 13.14 5.12 -8.16
N CYS A 177 13.78 5.23 -7.00
CA CYS A 177 14.22 6.52 -6.46
C CYS A 177 15.54 6.97 -7.12
N ASP A 178 15.69 8.27 -7.37
CA ASP A 178 16.89 8.87 -8.02
C ASP A 178 18.20 8.76 -7.21
N SER A 179 18.14 8.25 -5.98
CA SER A 179 19.30 8.16 -5.08
C SER A 179 19.93 6.77 -5.11
N GLU A 180 21.24 6.70 -5.38
CA GLU A 180 22.00 5.45 -5.33
C GLU A 180 21.90 4.73 -3.97
N SER A 181 21.77 5.50 -2.88
CA SER A 181 21.54 4.97 -1.55
C SER A 181 20.20 4.23 -1.45
N GLN A 182 19.13 4.83 -2.00
CA GLN A 182 17.80 4.22 -2.04
C GLN A 182 17.77 3.00 -2.95
N LYS A 183 18.41 3.07 -4.12
CA LYS A 183 18.56 1.92 -5.02
C LYS A 183 19.27 0.75 -4.34
N THR A 184 20.36 1.01 -3.64
CA THR A 184 21.08 0.00 -2.85
C THR A 184 20.18 -0.62 -1.77
N LYS A 185 19.38 0.21 -1.08
CA LYS A 185 18.41 -0.26 -0.09
C LYS A 185 17.35 -1.16 -0.72
N GLY A 186 16.80 -0.79 -1.88
CA GLY A 186 15.84 -1.61 -2.62
C GLY A 186 16.42 -2.98 -3.00
N ILE A 187 17.65 -3.03 -3.54
CA ILE A 187 18.35 -4.29 -3.83
C ILE A 187 18.53 -5.14 -2.58
N ASN A 188 18.88 -4.54 -1.44
CA ASN A 188 19.03 -5.26 -0.18
C ASN A 188 17.69 -5.82 0.34
N LEU A 189 16.59 -5.08 0.17
CA LEU A 189 15.24 -5.57 0.50
C LEU A 189 14.85 -6.77 -0.37
N PHE A 190 15.11 -6.72 -1.68
CA PHE A 190 14.90 -7.87 -2.56
C PHE A 190 15.70 -9.11 -2.13
N LYS A 191 16.98 -8.95 -1.77
CA LYS A 191 17.79 -10.04 -1.23
C LYS A 191 17.21 -10.60 0.08
N LYS A 192 16.64 -9.74 0.92
CA LYS A 192 15.93 -10.15 2.14
C LYS A 192 14.69 -10.98 1.79
N VAL A 193 13.89 -10.60 0.79
CA VAL A 193 12.74 -11.39 0.31
C VAL A 193 13.16 -12.79 -0.09
N ILE A 194 14.21 -12.93 -0.91
CA ILE A 194 14.76 -14.23 -1.31
C ILE A 194 15.18 -15.04 -0.07
N THR A 195 15.86 -14.41 0.89
CA THR A 195 16.28 -15.06 2.14
C THR A 195 15.09 -15.53 2.98
N MET A 196 14.01 -14.75 3.06
CA MET A 196 12.79 -15.12 3.77
C MET A 196 12.14 -16.36 3.16
N ILE A 197 11.96 -16.35 1.83
CA ILE A 197 11.33 -17.46 1.09
C ILE A 197 12.17 -18.73 1.18
N THR A 198 13.48 -18.63 0.95
CA THR A 198 14.40 -19.79 0.95
C THR A 198 14.67 -20.32 2.35
N GLY A 199 14.71 -19.47 3.36
CA GLY A 199 14.95 -19.85 4.75
C GLY A 199 13.76 -20.53 5.42
N ASN A 200 12.53 -20.28 4.93
CA ASN A 200 11.32 -20.95 5.42
C ASN A 200 10.30 -21.19 4.29
N PRO A 201 10.55 -22.15 3.39
CA PRO A 201 9.76 -22.35 2.19
C PRO A 201 8.34 -22.82 2.45
N GLU A 202 8.08 -23.47 3.60
CA GLU A 202 6.74 -23.90 4.01
C GLU A 202 5.89 -22.72 4.48
N LYS A 203 6.46 -21.81 5.29
CA LYS A 203 5.77 -20.60 5.75
C LYS A 203 5.40 -19.67 4.60
N TYR A 204 6.26 -19.60 3.58
CA TYR A 204 6.12 -18.67 2.45
C TYR A 204 5.86 -19.38 1.11
N ALA A 205 5.20 -20.53 1.15
CA ALA A 205 4.92 -21.34 -0.04
C ALA A 205 4.19 -20.54 -1.14
N ASP A 206 3.23 -19.70 -0.75
CA ASP A 206 2.45 -18.87 -1.68
C ASP A 206 3.28 -17.76 -2.35
N TYR A 207 4.48 -17.45 -1.85
CA TYR A 207 5.36 -16.39 -2.36
C TYR A 207 6.57 -16.93 -3.13
N GLN A 208 6.71 -18.25 -3.31
CA GLN A 208 7.86 -18.84 -4.00
C GLN A 208 8.02 -18.34 -5.45
N TYR A 209 6.94 -17.91 -6.08
CA TYR A 209 6.96 -17.33 -7.42
C TYR A 209 7.77 -16.03 -7.51
N LEU A 210 7.88 -15.27 -6.42
CA LEU A 210 8.62 -14.00 -6.40
C LEU A 210 10.13 -14.20 -6.57
N GLN A 211 10.69 -15.31 -6.10
CA GLN A 211 12.14 -15.52 -6.11
C GLN A 211 12.77 -15.41 -7.51
N PRO A 212 12.34 -16.18 -8.54
CA PRO A 212 12.94 -16.08 -9.86
C PRO A 212 12.74 -14.71 -10.53
N GLU A 213 11.62 -14.04 -10.25
CA GLU A 213 11.34 -12.68 -10.75
C GLU A 213 12.32 -11.66 -10.15
N ILE A 214 12.53 -11.73 -8.84
CA ILE A 214 13.45 -10.85 -8.11
C ILE A 214 14.91 -11.10 -8.54
N GLU A 215 15.33 -12.36 -8.66
CA GLU A 215 16.69 -12.70 -9.11
C GLU A 215 16.98 -12.15 -10.52
N SER A 216 16.02 -12.29 -11.43
CA SER A 216 16.09 -11.71 -12.77
C SER A 216 16.18 -10.18 -12.74
N PHE A 217 15.34 -9.53 -11.92
CA PHE A 217 15.33 -8.08 -11.78
C PHE A 217 16.66 -7.52 -11.25
N ILE A 218 17.20 -8.09 -10.17
CA ILE A 218 18.50 -7.68 -9.60
C ILE A 218 19.62 -7.81 -10.64
N LYS A 219 19.62 -8.89 -11.42
CA LYS A 219 20.62 -9.13 -12.46
C LYS A 219 20.59 -8.02 -13.52
N ASN A 220 19.39 -7.60 -13.93
CA ASN A 220 19.22 -6.53 -14.92
C ASN A 220 19.61 -5.16 -14.39
N LEU A 221 19.45 -4.90 -13.09
CA LEU A 221 19.91 -3.65 -12.46
C LEU A 221 21.44 -3.51 -12.38
N SER A 222 22.16 -4.63 -12.52
CA SER A 222 23.62 -4.72 -12.37
C SER A 222 24.36 -4.88 -13.71
N ALA A 223 23.62 -4.92 -14.83
CA ALA A 223 24.14 -5.05 -16.19
C ALA A 223 24.27 -3.68 -16.85
#